data_AF-A0A8I0IG29-F1
#
_entry.id   AF-A0A8I0IG29-F1
#
_cell.length_a   1.000
_cell.length_b   1.000
_cell.length_c   1.000
_cell.angle_alpha   90.00
_cell.angle_beta   90.00
_cell.angle_gamma   90.00
#
_symmetry.space_group_name_H-M   'P 1'
#
loop_
_entity.id
_entity.type
_entity.pdbx_description
1 polymer ?
#
loop_
_entity_poly.entity_id
_entity_poly.type
_entity_poly.pdbx_seq_one_letter_code
_entity_poly.pdbx_strand_id
1 'polypeptide(L)'
;MPVRSEEGRVIVRMFAGFTGSVLWLGDAVDHSDVHLSPGLVTDLDGWDAFNRSRLDPDLGTPSDADDRTFARTGAALADRVADELGVGFEVHLVFDGREVRRTSDPPTNPRAARALNALAEEVEAEERAIAASHPGGGWYAYAPLSGRRFTPSRRERPAPCTARPSR
;
A
#
# COMPACT_ATOMS: atom_id res chain seq x y z
N MET A 1 0.73 -8.11 -3.80
CA MET A 1 0.61 -7.72 -2.37
C MET A 1 -0.86 -7.84 -2.03
N PRO A 2 -1.28 -8.27 -0.83
CA PRO A 2 -2.71 -8.50 -0.60
C PRO A 2 -3.51 -7.20 -0.79
N VAL A 3 -4.52 -7.31 -1.65
CA VAL A 3 -5.51 -6.28 -1.95
C VAL A 3 -6.56 -6.20 -0.85
N ARG A 4 -6.78 -7.28 -0.10
CA ARG A 4 -7.69 -7.33 1.05
C ARG A 4 -7.01 -7.72 2.35
N SER A 5 -7.55 -7.23 3.46
CA SER A 5 -7.14 -7.64 4.80
C SER A 5 -7.75 -9.00 5.16
N GLU A 6 -7.33 -9.55 6.31
CA GLU A 6 -7.90 -10.79 6.85
C GLU A 6 -9.41 -10.67 7.12
N GLU A 7 -9.89 -9.46 7.41
CA GLU A 7 -11.31 -9.14 7.60
C GLU A 7 -12.07 -8.97 6.27
N GLY A 8 -11.40 -9.12 5.13
CA GLY A 8 -12.00 -8.97 3.80
C GLY A 8 -12.19 -7.51 3.35
N ARG A 9 -11.64 -6.53 4.08
CA ARG A 9 -11.65 -5.11 3.71
C ARG A 9 -10.64 -4.83 2.61
N VAL A 10 -10.97 -3.96 1.67
CA VAL A 10 -10.01 -3.51 0.65
C VAL A 10 -8.93 -2.65 1.31
N ILE A 11 -7.68 -2.94 1.01
CA ILE A 11 -6.50 -2.23 1.51
C ILE A 11 -6.09 -1.17 0.50
N VAL A 12 -6.23 0.09 0.89
CA VAL A 12 -5.67 1.24 0.17
C VAL A 12 -4.41 1.68 0.91
N ARG A 13 -3.26 1.66 0.24
CA ARG A 13 -2.00 2.14 0.82
C ARG A 13 -1.83 3.62 0.50
N MET A 14 -1.32 4.36 1.47
CA MET A 14 -1.09 5.79 1.36
C MET A 14 0.36 6.12 1.71
N PHE A 15 1.12 6.68 0.76
CA PHE A 15 2.48 7.13 0.98
C PHE A 15 2.91 8.15 -0.08
N ALA A 16 3.71 9.13 0.30
CA ALA A 16 4.13 10.21 -0.59
C ALA A 16 5.43 9.90 -1.35
N GLY A 17 5.65 10.59 -2.47
CA GLY A 17 6.90 10.59 -3.22
C GLY A 17 7.09 9.41 -4.17
N PHE A 18 6.04 8.62 -4.45
CA PHE A 18 6.14 7.47 -5.33
C PHE A 18 5.22 7.64 -6.55
N THR A 19 5.82 7.85 -7.73
CA THR A 19 5.18 7.89 -9.06
C THR A 19 4.03 8.90 -9.27
N GLY A 20 3.95 9.97 -8.48
CA GLY A 20 2.99 11.06 -8.71
C GLY A 20 1.56 10.80 -8.23
N SER A 21 1.32 9.69 -7.53
CA SER A 21 0.10 9.46 -6.75
C SER A 21 0.47 8.99 -5.35
N VAL A 22 -0.34 9.41 -4.37
CA VAL A 22 -0.14 9.00 -2.97
C VAL A 22 -0.97 7.79 -2.58
N LEU A 23 -1.92 7.36 -3.42
CA LEU A 23 -2.81 6.24 -3.13
C LEU A 23 -2.48 5.03 -4.00
N TRP A 24 -2.52 3.86 -3.39
CA TRP A 24 -2.02 2.61 -3.99
C TRP A 24 -2.94 1.43 -3.70
N LEU A 25 -3.33 0.74 -4.76
CA LEU A 25 -4.16 -0.46 -4.72
C LEU A 25 -3.70 -1.40 -5.83
N GLY A 26 -2.75 -2.28 -5.52
CA GLY A 26 -2.03 -3.08 -6.53
C GLY A 26 -1.02 -2.24 -7.32
N ASP A 27 -1.49 -1.13 -7.88
CA ASP A 27 -0.73 -0.10 -8.60
C ASP A 27 -1.08 1.31 -8.09
N ALA A 28 -0.44 2.34 -8.63
CA ALA A 28 -0.74 3.74 -8.38
C ALA A 28 -2.18 4.05 -8.79
N VAL A 29 -2.93 4.69 -7.89
CA VAL A 29 -4.33 5.06 -8.12
C VAL A 29 -4.37 6.49 -8.66
N ASP A 30 -4.93 6.69 -9.85
CA ASP A 30 -5.21 8.04 -10.36
C ASP A 30 -6.40 8.65 -9.59
N HIS A 31 -6.18 9.84 -9.01
CA HIS A 31 -7.21 10.57 -8.30
C HIS A 31 -8.42 10.93 -9.20
N SER A 32 -8.24 11.06 -10.52
CA SER A 32 -9.35 11.30 -11.46
C SER A 32 -10.34 10.14 -11.54
N ASP A 33 -9.85 8.92 -11.33
CA ASP A 33 -10.58 7.69 -11.60
C ASP A 33 -11.38 7.21 -10.38
N VAL A 34 -10.98 7.66 -9.18
CA VAL A 34 -11.58 7.19 -7.92
C VAL A 34 -12.55 8.17 -7.27
N HIS A 35 -12.80 9.33 -7.89
CA HIS A 35 -13.89 10.23 -7.51
C HIS A 35 -13.91 10.65 -6.03
N LEU A 36 -12.73 10.77 -5.40
CA LEU A 36 -12.59 11.38 -4.08
C LEU A 36 -13.07 12.84 -4.10
N SER A 37 -13.42 13.38 -2.93
CA SER A 37 -13.83 14.78 -2.89
C SER A 37 -12.70 15.70 -3.38
N PRO A 38 -13.01 16.77 -4.14
CA PRO A 38 -11.97 17.64 -4.69
C PRO A 38 -11.06 18.28 -3.64
N GLY A 39 -11.62 18.57 -2.46
CA GLY A 39 -10.85 19.10 -1.32
C GLY A 39 -9.85 18.07 -0.79
N LEU A 40 -10.27 16.80 -0.65
CA LEU A 40 -9.37 15.74 -0.22
C LEU A 40 -8.25 15.51 -1.25
N VAL A 41 -8.56 15.49 -2.55
CA VAL A 41 -7.56 15.37 -3.63
C VAL A 41 -6.54 16.51 -3.53
N THR A 42 -7.02 17.76 -3.40
CA THR A 42 -6.15 18.93 -3.27
C THR A 42 -5.20 18.80 -2.07
N ASP A 43 -5.71 18.33 -0.93
CA ASP A 43 -4.88 18.18 0.27
C ASP A 43 -3.90 17.00 0.17
N LEU A 44 -4.27 15.91 -0.50
CA LEU A 44 -3.38 14.78 -0.80
C LEU A 44 -2.23 15.22 -1.71
N ASP A 45 -2.53 15.99 -2.76
CA ASP A 45 -1.53 16.54 -3.67
C ASP A 45 -0.61 17.55 -2.96
N GLY A 46 -1.19 18.37 -2.06
CA GLY A 46 -0.43 19.28 -1.21
C GLY A 46 0.51 18.55 -0.25
N TRP A 47 0.07 17.43 0.32
CA TRP A 47 0.90 16.59 1.18
C TRP A 47 2.06 15.93 0.41
N ASP A 48 1.83 15.46 -0.82
CA ASP A 48 2.91 14.96 -1.69
C ASP A 48 3.90 16.06 -2.10
N ALA A 49 3.39 17.22 -2.48
CA ALA A 49 4.23 18.37 -2.83
C ALA A 49 5.11 18.81 -1.64
N PHE A 50 4.54 18.82 -0.43
CA PHE A 50 5.30 19.08 0.79
C PHE A 50 6.40 18.03 1.02
N ASN A 51 6.10 16.74 0.81
CA ASN A 51 7.11 15.68 0.85
C ASN A 51 8.23 15.88 -0.17
N ARG A 52 7.91 16.33 -1.38
CA ARG A 52 8.94 16.62 -2.39
C ARG A 52 9.80 17.81 -1.97
N SER A 53 9.19 18.88 -1.47
CA SER A 53 9.93 20.07 -1.02
C SER A 53 10.87 19.77 0.15
N ARG A 54 10.47 18.96 1.13
CA ARG A 54 11.35 18.62 2.27
C ARG A 54 12.55 17.78 1.83
N LEU A 55 12.43 17.01 0.76
CA LEU A 55 13.50 16.16 0.23
C LEU A 55 14.37 16.86 -0.82
N ASP A 56 14.12 18.15 -1.07
CA ASP A 56 14.92 18.95 -1.99
C ASP A 56 16.34 19.15 -1.41
N PRO A 57 17.39 18.65 -2.10
CA PRO A 57 18.76 18.78 -1.61
C PRO A 57 19.22 20.24 -1.48
N ASP A 58 18.60 21.17 -2.23
CA ASP A 58 18.97 22.59 -2.20
C ASP A 58 18.40 23.31 -0.97
N LEU A 59 17.38 22.73 -0.31
CA LEU A 59 16.74 23.29 0.89
C LEU A 59 17.36 22.77 2.21
N GLY A 60 18.30 21.82 2.12
CA GLY A 60 18.95 21.19 3.26
C GLY A 60 18.14 20.05 3.88
N THR A 61 18.65 19.47 4.96
CA THR A 61 17.98 18.35 5.65
C THR A 61 16.68 18.81 6.33
N PRO A 62 15.57 18.06 6.19
CA PRO A 62 14.33 18.32 6.94
C PRO A 62 14.58 18.50 8.44
N SER A 63 13.83 19.41 9.06
CA SER A 63 13.83 19.53 10.51
C SER A 63 12.89 18.50 11.16
N ASP A 64 13.11 18.18 12.44
CA ASP A 64 12.17 17.35 13.23
C ASP A 64 10.74 17.93 13.24
N ALA A 65 10.60 19.26 13.08
CA ALA A 65 9.30 19.91 13.01
C ALA A 65 8.58 19.62 11.68
N ASP A 66 9.33 19.49 10.59
CA ASP A 66 8.79 19.13 9.27
C ASP A 66 8.33 17.68 9.28
N ASP A 67 9.10 16.77 9.85
CA ASP A 67 8.72 15.35 9.97
C ASP A 67 7.46 15.17 10.82
N ARG A 68 7.37 15.85 11.97
CA ARG A 68 6.14 15.85 12.78
C ARG A 68 4.93 16.41 12.04
N THR A 69 5.15 17.46 11.24
CA THR A 69 4.07 18.06 10.45
C THR A 69 3.64 17.13 9.33
N PHE A 70 4.58 16.53 8.61
CA PHE A 70 4.33 15.55 7.57
C PHE A 70 3.53 14.35 8.09
N ALA A 71 3.95 13.78 9.22
CA ALA A 71 3.29 12.64 9.87
C ALA A 71 1.85 12.98 10.27
N ARG A 72 1.66 14.10 10.99
CA ARG A 72 0.34 14.52 11.48
C ARG A 72 -0.63 14.82 10.33
N THR A 73 -0.16 15.49 9.28
CA THR A 73 -0.98 15.79 8.11
C THR A 73 -1.35 14.50 7.36
N GLY A 74 -0.40 13.58 7.19
CA GLY A 74 -0.63 12.28 6.58
C GLY A 74 -1.66 11.44 7.34
N ALA A 75 -1.57 11.42 8.67
CA ALA A 75 -2.55 10.74 9.53
C ALA A 75 -3.97 11.31 9.37
N ALA A 76 -4.11 12.63 9.42
CA ALA A 76 -5.40 13.30 9.24
C ALA A 76 -6.00 13.07 7.84
N LEU A 77 -5.15 12.99 6.81
CA LEU A 77 -5.56 12.64 5.46
C LEU A 77 -6.00 11.18 5.36
N ALA A 78 -5.26 10.25 5.96
CA ALA A 78 -5.62 8.83 5.98
C ALA A 78 -6.96 8.59 6.69
N ASP A 79 -7.23 9.31 7.78
CA ASP A 79 -8.53 9.27 8.46
C ASP A 79 -9.65 9.78 7.53
N ARG A 80 -9.45 10.90 6.82
CA ARG A 80 -10.43 11.42 5.85
C ARG A 80 -10.67 10.48 4.67
N VAL A 81 -9.62 9.85 4.14
CA VAL A 81 -9.75 8.81 3.10
C VAL A 81 -10.58 7.65 3.66
N ALA A 82 -10.31 7.19 4.89
CA ALA A 82 -11.08 6.12 5.50
C ALA A 82 -12.56 6.49 5.65
N ASP A 83 -12.87 7.73 6.01
CA ASP A 83 -14.26 8.23 6.13
C ASP A 83 -14.98 8.34 4.77
N GLU A 84 -14.29 8.75 3.71
CA GLU A 84 -14.86 8.77 2.35
C GLU A 84 -15.19 7.36 1.85
N LEU A 85 -14.35 6.38 2.18
CA LEU A 85 -14.46 5.00 1.71
C LEU A 85 -15.34 4.10 2.59
N GLY A 86 -15.45 4.42 3.88
CA GLY A 86 -16.31 3.73 4.82
C GLY A 86 -15.82 2.35 5.25
N VAL A 87 -16.72 1.61 5.91
CA VAL A 87 -16.49 0.30 6.54
C VAL A 87 -15.94 -0.81 5.63
N GLY A 88 -15.97 -0.65 4.31
CA GLY A 88 -15.41 -1.63 3.37
C GLY A 88 -13.88 -1.61 3.27
N PHE A 89 -13.22 -0.63 3.88
CA PHE A 89 -11.82 -0.30 3.59
C PHE A 89 -10.92 -0.21 4.84
N GLU A 90 -9.63 -0.39 4.59
CA GLU A 90 -8.53 0.00 5.48
C GLU A 90 -7.54 0.87 4.72
N VAL A 91 -7.16 2.01 5.30
CA VAL A 91 -6.14 2.90 4.75
C VAL A 91 -4.84 2.66 5.49
N HIS A 92 -3.81 2.21 4.79
CA HIS A 92 -2.49 1.92 5.36
C HIS A 92 -1.55 3.09 5.05
N LEU A 93 -1.40 3.99 6.01
CA LEU A 93 -0.41 5.07 5.91
C LEU A 93 0.99 4.49 6.17
N VAL A 94 1.89 4.70 5.22
CA VAL A 94 3.29 4.26 5.34
C VAL A 94 4.19 5.48 5.48
N PHE A 95 4.52 5.80 6.72
CA PHE A 95 5.51 6.80 7.11
C PHE A 95 6.10 6.39 8.46
N ASP A 96 7.42 6.26 8.53
CA ASP A 96 8.14 5.80 9.74
C ASP A 96 7.52 4.53 10.39
N GLY A 97 7.12 3.59 9.53
CA GLY A 97 6.31 2.43 9.91
C GLY A 97 5.00 2.37 9.14
N ARG A 98 4.08 1.54 9.61
CA ARG A 98 2.75 1.38 9.02
C ARG A 98 1.68 1.66 10.08
N GLU A 99 0.85 2.66 9.80
CA GLU A 99 -0.38 2.94 10.54
C GLU A 99 -1.58 2.47 9.73
N VAL A 100 -2.59 1.92 10.41
CA VAL A 100 -3.83 1.44 9.78
C VAL A 100 -5.00 2.28 10.28
N ARG A 101 -5.68 2.95 9.35
CA ARG A 101 -6.89 3.75 9.62
C ARG A 101 -8.10 3.03 9.04
N ARG A 102 -9.17 2.97 9.81
CA ARG A 102 -10.44 2.32 9.43
C ARG A 102 -11.58 3.00 10.15
N THR A 103 -12.73 3.06 9.47
CA THR A 103 -13.99 3.47 10.07
C THR A 103 -14.95 2.27 10.13
N SER A 104 -15.91 2.37 11.04
CA SER A 104 -17.05 1.45 11.13
C SER A 104 -18.29 2.01 10.44
N ASP A 105 -18.25 3.27 10.02
CA ASP A 105 -19.38 3.97 9.43
C ASP A 105 -19.51 3.70 7.93
N PRO A 106 -20.72 3.86 7.35
CA PRO A 106 -20.90 3.85 5.90
C PRO A 106 -20.07 4.93 5.20
N PRO A 107 -19.71 4.74 3.91
CA PRO A 107 -18.93 5.74 3.16
C PRO A 107 -19.65 7.09 3.11
N THR A 108 -18.93 8.15 3.47
CA THR A 108 -19.41 9.52 3.23
C THR A 108 -19.36 9.88 1.74
N ASN A 109 -18.53 9.17 0.94
CA ASN A 109 -18.49 9.24 -0.51
C ASN A 109 -18.72 7.84 -1.15
N PRO A 110 -19.99 7.41 -1.30
CA PRO A 110 -20.31 6.10 -1.88
C PRO A 110 -19.86 5.92 -3.34
N ARG A 111 -19.59 7.03 -4.06
CA ARG A 111 -19.06 6.96 -5.43
C ARG A 111 -17.60 6.53 -5.41
N ALA A 112 -16.78 7.14 -4.55
CA ALA A 112 -15.39 6.75 -4.39
C ALA A 112 -15.24 5.32 -3.87
N ALA A 113 -16.03 4.96 -2.86
CA ALA A 113 -16.05 3.60 -2.32
C ALA A 113 -16.38 2.54 -3.40
N ARG A 114 -17.30 2.83 -4.31
CA ARG A 114 -17.61 1.90 -5.42
C ARG A 114 -16.49 1.84 -6.45
N ALA A 115 -15.91 2.97 -6.84
CA ALA A 115 -14.82 3.02 -7.80
C ALA A 115 -13.60 2.23 -7.32
N LEU A 116 -13.20 2.42 -6.05
CA LEU A 116 -12.06 1.69 -5.48
C LEU A 116 -12.35 0.20 -5.25
N ASN A 117 -13.59 -0.19 -4.94
CA ASN A 117 -13.94 -1.62 -4.90
C ASN A 117 -13.85 -2.26 -6.28
N ALA A 118 -14.35 -1.59 -7.34
CA ALA A 118 -14.24 -2.11 -8.70
C ALA A 118 -12.78 -2.27 -9.12
N LEU A 119 -11.93 -1.27 -8.82
CA LEU A 119 -10.49 -1.37 -9.06
C LEU A 119 -9.86 -2.54 -8.28
N ALA A 120 -10.29 -2.78 -7.04
CA ALA A 120 -9.82 -3.94 -6.27
C ALA A 120 -10.17 -5.27 -6.93
N GLU A 121 -11.40 -5.40 -7.44
CA GLU A 121 -11.84 -6.59 -8.15
C GLU A 121 -11.04 -6.82 -9.44
N GLU A 122 -10.70 -5.76 -10.16
CA GLU A 122 -9.87 -5.81 -11.36
C GLU A 122 -8.45 -6.29 -11.04
N VAL A 123 -7.81 -5.73 -10.02
CA VAL A 123 -6.48 -6.16 -9.56
C VAL A 123 -6.50 -7.63 -9.12
N GLU A 124 -7.53 -8.04 -8.36
CA GLU A 124 -7.70 -9.44 -7.94
C GLU A 124 -7.94 -10.39 -9.12
N ALA A 125 -8.64 -9.93 -10.17
CA ALA A 125 -8.84 -10.70 -11.39
C ALA A 125 -7.53 -10.85 -12.17
N GLU A 126 -6.73 -9.80 -12.26
CA GLU A 126 -5.41 -9.83 -12.90
C GLU A 126 -4.45 -10.75 -12.15
N GLU A 127 -4.35 -10.63 -10.82
CA GLU A 127 -3.51 -11.51 -10.00
C GLU A 127 -3.90 -12.99 -10.21
N ARG A 128 -5.20 -13.30 -10.27
CA ARG A 128 -5.69 -14.65 -10.58
C ARG A 128 -5.34 -15.11 -11.99
N ALA A 129 -5.44 -14.23 -12.99
CA ALA A 129 -5.09 -14.55 -14.38
C ALA A 129 -3.58 -14.84 -14.51
N ILE A 130 -2.73 -14.03 -13.88
CA ILE A 130 -1.29 -14.26 -13.82
C ILE A 130 -0.99 -15.60 -13.15
N ALA A 131 -1.61 -15.89 -12.02
CA ALA A 131 -1.44 -17.16 -11.32
C ALA A 131 -1.90 -18.36 -12.18
N ALA A 132 -3.03 -18.24 -12.87
CA ALA A 132 -3.57 -19.30 -13.73
C ALA A 132 -2.71 -19.54 -14.99
N SER A 133 -2.05 -18.49 -15.51
CA SER A 133 -1.14 -18.61 -16.66
C SER A 133 0.19 -19.32 -16.36
N HIS A 134 0.49 -19.56 -15.07
CA HIS A 134 1.69 -20.27 -14.61
C HIS A 134 1.34 -21.51 -13.78
N PRO A 135 0.64 -22.51 -14.34
CA PRO A 135 0.23 -23.70 -13.60
C PRO A 135 1.47 -24.53 -13.21
N GLY A 136 1.89 -24.42 -11.95
CA GLY A 136 2.93 -25.25 -11.33
C GLY A 136 4.32 -24.62 -11.14
N GLY A 137 4.57 -23.37 -11.54
CA GLY A 137 5.92 -22.82 -11.57
C GLY A 137 6.10 -21.61 -10.67
N GLY A 138 6.69 -21.81 -9.49
CA GLY A 138 7.14 -20.69 -8.64
C GLY A 138 8.06 -19.73 -9.41
N TRP A 139 8.08 -18.47 -8.99
CA TRP A 139 8.98 -17.45 -9.53
C TRP A 139 10.42 -17.97 -9.56
N TYR A 140 11.18 -17.67 -10.61
CA TYR A 140 12.62 -17.93 -10.65
C TYR A 140 13.35 -16.65 -11.04
N ALA A 141 14.53 -16.41 -10.47
CA ALA A 141 15.42 -15.37 -10.96
C ALA A 141 16.18 -15.89 -12.19
N TYR A 142 16.37 -15.04 -13.20
CA TYR A 142 17.10 -15.38 -14.42
C TYR A 142 18.31 -14.45 -14.58
N ALA A 143 19.48 -15.03 -14.80
CA ALA A 143 20.73 -14.29 -15.03
C ALA A 143 21.06 -14.30 -16.55
N PRO A 144 20.70 -13.24 -17.30
CA PRO A 144 20.73 -13.25 -18.77
C PRO A 144 22.13 -13.47 -19.35
N LEU A 145 23.17 -12.93 -18.72
CA LEU A 145 24.55 -13.07 -19.18
C LEU A 145 25.12 -14.49 -19.05
N SER A 146 24.51 -15.33 -18.20
CA SER A 146 24.97 -16.71 -17.97
C SER A 146 23.93 -17.77 -18.32
N GLY A 147 22.71 -17.36 -18.69
CA GLY A 147 21.57 -18.25 -18.91
C GLY A 147 21.06 -18.99 -17.66
N ARG A 148 21.62 -18.72 -16.47
CA ARG A 148 21.27 -19.44 -15.23
C ARG A 148 19.89 -19.03 -14.71
N ARG A 149 19.12 -20.02 -14.26
CA ARG A 149 17.86 -19.84 -13.53
C ARG A 149 18.04 -20.23 -12.07
N PHE A 150 17.41 -19.48 -11.17
CA PHE A 150 17.45 -19.71 -9.73
C PHE A 150 16.02 -19.79 -9.21
N THR A 151 15.60 -20.97 -8.78
CA THR A 151 14.32 -21.15 -8.11
C THR A 151 14.47 -20.88 -6.61
N PRO A 152 13.53 -20.18 -5.95
CA PRO A 152 13.49 -20.05 -4.51
C PRO A 152 13.47 -21.46 -3.90
N SER A 153 14.56 -21.86 -3.26
CA SER A 153 14.56 -23.07 -2.43
C SER A 153 13.64 -22.80 -1.24
N ARG A 154 12.60 -23.62 -1.05
CA ARG A 154 11.89 -23.68 0.24
C ARG A 154 12.96 -23.91 1.30
N ARG A 155 13.22 -22.93 2.17
CA ARG A 155 13.94 -23.20 3.41
C ARG A 155 13.04 -24.15 4.20
N GLU A 156 13.36 -25.44 4.19
CA GLU A 156 12.82 -26.35 5.18
C GLU A 156 13.20 -25.79 6.56
N ARG A 157 12.18 -25.48 7.36
CA ARG A 157 12.37 -25.12 8.76
C ARG A 157 13.04 -26.33 9.42
N PRO A 158 14.26 -26.21 9.99
CA PRO A 158 14.87 -27.34 10.67
C PRO A 158 13.92 -27.81 11.77
N ALA A 159 13.72 -29.13 11.84
CA ALA A 159 12.87 -29.75 12.86
C ALA A 159 13.30 -29.29 14.27
N PRO A 160 12.37 -29.08 15.21
CA PRO A 160 12.73 -28.73 16.58
C PRO A 160 13.63 -29.83 17.15
N CYS A 161 14.87 -29.48 17.50
CA CYS A 161 15.80 -30.36 18.19
C CYS A 161 15.15 -30.88 19.48
N THR A 162 14.70 -32.12 19.47
CA THR A 162 14.33 -32.87 20.66
C THR A 162 15.58 -33.34 21.39
N ALA A 163 15.56 -33.16 22.71
CA ALA A 163 16.41 -33.77 23.74
C ALA A 163 17.83 -33.22 23.93
N ARG A 164 17.97 -32.42 24.99
CA ARG A 164 19.22 -32.24 25.75
C ARG A 164 19.29 -33.36 26.79
N PRO A 165 20.35 -34.18 26.87
CA PRO A 165 20.47 -35.14 27.96
C PRO A 165 20.87 -34.43 29.24
N SER A 166 20.11 -34.68 30.30
CA SER A 166 20.39 -34.26 31.66
C SER A 166 21.72 -34.86 32.14
N ARG A 167 22.55 -34.05 32.81
CA ARG A 167 23.60 -34.54 33.70
C ARG A 167 23.13 -34.37 35.14
#